data_AF-A0A016U5K5-F1
#
_entry.id   AF-A0A016U5K5-F1
#
_cell.length_a   1.000
_cell.length_b   1.000
_cell.length_c   1.000
_cell.angle_alpha   90.00
_cell.angle_beta   90.00
_cell.angle_gamma   90.00
#
_symmetry.space_group_name_H-M   'P 1'
#
loop_
_entity.id
_entity.type
_entity.pdbx_description
1 polymer ?
#
loop_
_entity_poly.entity_id
_entity_poly.type
_entity_poly.pdbx_seq_one_letter_code
_entity_poly.pdbx_strand_id
1 'polypeptide(L)'
;MNCYFPDTEIDDHTWKYTLDNERTGEAVVGYGNVPIPSKDNIAKLLDRKLSIRAITWNINEKPAKTLDLLANNLEQIPDSLVEDIIIIALQEIPPSTKTFHEDALAIIAKPLRQTHSTLFSYRAWSQMVLVFMKKAHTRFATEPMAKFVPATTLAKPVRTKGAIGVCLRIYQRWTVIIACHLSHATVLQRIQDYHKIMRSLKFPTLCSFKGTDDILHSDCVLWLGDLNFRITEDSKVNWKAQLQQPSLHDIESIMRSDELRIIREKELAFAEFTEAPIVFAPTHKFELGTNDYVPNRIPSYTVRLPMSTSK
;
A
#
# COMPACT_ATOMS: atom_id res chain seq x y z
N MET A 1 -51.43 -4.36 -11.80
CA MET A 1 -50.49 -3.22 -11.79
C MET A 1 -49.11 -3.80 -11.60
N ASN A 2 -48.39 -4.03 -12.70
CA ASN A 2 -47.00 -4.48 -12.67
C ASN A 2 -46.12 -3.24 -12.80
N CYS A 3 -45.45 -2.87 -11.70
CA CYS A 3 -44.40 -1.87 -11.74
C CYS A 3 -43.07 -2.59 -11.99
N TYR A 4 -42.62 -2.54 -13.24
CA TYR A 4 -41.24 -2.72 -13.63
C TYR A 4 -40.39 -1.63 -12.96
N PHE A 5 -39.32 -2.03 -12.26
CA PHE A 5 -38.21 -1.13 -11.95
C PHE A 5 -37.06 -1.47 -12.90
N PRO A 6 -36.49 -0.49 -13.62
CA PRO A 6 -35.41 -0.74 -14.57
C PRO A 6 -34.08 -0.92 -13.85
N ASP A 7 -33.35 -1.96 -14.25
CA ASP A 7 -31.95 -2.20 -13.92
C ASP A 7 -31.10 -0.95 -14.21
N THR A 8 -30.76 -0.22 -13.15
CA THR A 8 -29.74 0.82 -13.14
C THR A 8 -28.92 0.70 -11.86
N GLU A 9 -28.43 -0.50 -11.57
CA GLU A 9 -27.28 -0.64 -10.67
C GLU A 9 -26.03 -0.21 -11.42
N ILE A 10 -25.53 0.98 -11.08
CA ILE A 10 -24.14 1.35 -11.34
C ILE A 10 -23.30 0.53 -10.34
N ASP A 11 -22.79 -0.63 -10.78
CA ASP A 11 -21.76 -1.40 -10.07
C ASP A 11 -20.50 -0.51 -9.93
N ASP A 12 -20.19 -0.09 -8.70
CA ASP A 12 -19.03 0.75 -8.39
C ASP A 12 -17.71 -0.05 -8.31
N HIS A 13 -17.75 -1.36 -8.61
CA HIS A 13 -16.63 -2.29 -8.60
C HIS A 13 -15.86 -2.35 -7.27
N THR A 14 -16.51 -2.01 -6.14
CA THR A 14 -15.89 -2.14 -4.82
C THR A 14 -16.19 -3.51 -4.20
N TRP A 15 -15.15 -4.31 -4.00
CA TRP A 15 -15.25 -5.65 -3.41
C TRP A 15 -14.53 -5.65 -2.06
N LYS A 16 -15.24 -6.06 -0.99
CA LYS A 16 -14.69 -6.22 0.36
C LYS A 16 -14.93 -7.66 0.82
N TYR A 17 -13.87 -8.35 1.24
CA TYR A 17 -13.95 -9.66 1.89
C TYR A 17 -13.43 -9.54 3.32
N THR A 18 -14.23 -9.95 4.30
CA THR A 18 -13.86 -10.02 5.72
C THR A 18 -14.14 -11.44 6.22
N LEU A 19 -13.21 -12.06 6.96
CA LEU A 19 -13.42 -13.39 7.54
C LEU A 19 -14.17 -13.30 8.89
N ASP A 20 -15.11 -14.23 9.09
CA ASP A 20 -15.74 -14.52 10.39
C ASP A 20 -14.72 -15.17 11.33
N ASN A 21 -14.42 -14.52 12.46
CA ASN A 21 -13.63 -15.11 13.53
C ASN A 21 -14.58 -15.69 14.59
N GLU A 22 -14.54 -17.00 14.81
CA GLU A 22 -15.12 -17.63 16.01
C GLU A 22 -14.39 -17.12 17.27
N ARG A 23 -15.15 -16.59 18.23
CA ARG A 23 -14.65 -15.97 19.46
C ARG A 23 -14.97 -16.84 20.65
N THR A 24 -13.97 -17.43 21.29
CA THR A 24 -14.12 -18.19 22.53
C THR A 24 -13.35 -17.53 23.68
N GLY A 25 -14.07 -17.24 24.78
CA GLY A 25 -13.51 -16.88 26.10
C GLY A 25 -13.86 -15.49 26.64
N GLU A 26 -14.00 -15.40 27.97
CA GLU A 26 -14.22 -14.20 28.81
C GLU A 26 -13.05 -13.19 28.76
N ALA A 27 -12.68 -12.71 27.58
CA ALA A 27 -11.67 -11.67 27.44
C ALA A 27 -12.27 -10.28 27.66
N VAL A 28 -11.56 -9.40 28.36
CA VAL A 28 -11.90 -7.96 28.36
C VAL A 28 -11.73 -7.46 26.92
N VAL A 29 -12.80 -6.92 26.35
CA VAL A 29 -12.83 -6.41 24.98
C VAL A 29 -12.69 -4.89 24.97
N GLY A 30 -11.92 -4.38 24.02
CA GLY A 30 -11.83 -2.95 23.71
C GLY A 30 -12.68 -2.57 22.49
N TYR A 31 -12.39 -1.42 21.90
CA TYR A 31 -13.09 -0.91 20.71
C TYR A 31 -13.17 -1.94 19.56
N GLY A 32 -14.28 -1.96 18.81
CA GLY A 32 -14.50 -2.94 17.74
C GLY A 32 -14.69 -4.37 18.26
N ASN A 33 -15.01 -4.52 19.56
CA ASN A 33 -15.17 -5.80 20.24
C ASN A 33 -13.90 -6.68 20.13
N VAL A 34 -12.72 -6.05 20.14
CA VAL A 34 -11.43 -6.73 19.99
C VAL A 34 -10.84 -6.99 21.37
N PRO A 35 -10.48 -8.24 21.72
CA PRO A 35 -9.78 -8.59 22.94
C PRO A 35 -8.59 -7.68 23.25
N ILE A 36 -8.50 -7.24 24.50
CA ILE A 36 -7.29 -6.59 25.02
C ILE A 36 -6.28 -7.70 25.34
N PRO A 37 -5.04 -7.64 24.82
CA PRO A 37 -4.05 -8.67 25.08
C PRO A 37 -3.71 -8.76 26.57
N SER A 38 -3.61 -9.98 27.10
CA SER A 38 -3.08 -10.18 28.45
C SER A 38 -1.58 -9.88 28.51
N LYS A 39 -1.03 -9.71 29.73
CA LYS A 39 0.43 -9.57 29.91
C LYS A 39 1.19 -10.74 29.28
N ASP A 40 0.67 -11.96 29.38
CA ASP A 40 1.27 -13.15 28.77
C ASP A 40 1.22 -13.12 27.24
N ASN A 41 0.14 -12.58 26.65
CA ASN A 41 0.08 -12.38 25.20
C ASN A 41 1.12 -11.37 24.73
N ILE A 42 1.31 -10.29 25.48
CA ILE A 42 2.32 -9.26 25.18
C ILE A 42 3.74 -9.83 25.37
N ALA A 43 3.96 -10.66 26.39
CA ALA A 43 5.27 -11.27 26.65
C ALA A 43 5.73 -12.22 25.53
N LYS A 44 4.79 -12.77 24.75
CA LYS A 44 5.09 -13.61 23.57
C LYS A 44 5.52 -12.81 22.34
N LEU A 45 5.31 -11.48 22.33
CA LEU A 45 5.79 -10.62 21.26
C LEU A 45 7.27 -10.34 21.45
N LEU A 46 8.07 -10.56 20.40
CA LEU A 46 9.50 -10.25 20.43
C LEU A 46 9.68 -8.73 20.64
N ASP A 47 10.20 -8.34 21.80
CA ASP A 47 10.36 -6.94 22.20
C ASP A 47 9.06 -6.10 22.09
N ARG A 48 7.89 -6.72 22.29
CA ARG A 48 6.57 -6.08 22.15
C ARG A 48 6.35 -5.39 20.80
N LYS A 49 7.04 -5.84 19.76
CA LYS A 49 6.96 -5.31 18.40
C LYS A 49 6.27 -6.30 17.47
N LEU A 50 5.68 -5.75 16.41
CA LEU A 50 5.26 -6.50 15.25
C LEU A 50 6.12 -6.09 14.07
N SER A 51 6.52 -7.06 13.28
CA SER A 51 7.22 -6.88 12.02
C SER A 51 6.23 -6.70 10.87
N ILE A 52 6.54 -5.82 9.93
CA ILE A 52 5.70 -5.53 8.77
C ILE A 52 6.53 -5.63 7.50
N ARG A 53 6.06 -6.42 6.53
CA ARG A 53 6.53 -6.43 5.15
C ARG A 53 5.53 -5.68 4.28
N ALA A 54 5.94 -4.58 3.67
CA ALA A 54 5.11 -3.83 2.76
C ALA A 54 5.70 -3.88 1.34
N ILE A 55 4.85 -4.22 0.38
CA ILE A 55 5.20 -4.47 -1.02
C ILE A 55 4.26 -3.62 -1.87
N THR A 56 4.81 -2.95 -2.88
CA THR A 56 4.00 -2.23 -3.86
C THR A 56 4.46 -2.56 -5.26
N TRP A 57 3.52 -2.76 -6.19
CA TRP A 57 3.82 -3.15 -7.55
C TRP A 57 2.80 -2.58 -8.55
N ASN A 58 3.27 -1.75 -9.47
CA ASN A 58 2.53 -1.41 -10.67
C ASN A 58 2.68 -2.56 -11.68
N ILE A 59 1.60 -3.30 -11.91
CA ILE A 59 1.62 -4.52 -12.73
C ILE A 59 1.29 -4.25 -14.21
N ASN A 60 1.10 -2.99 -14.61
CA ASN A 60 0.89 -2.57 -15.99
C ASN A 60 -0.14 -3.42 -16.75
N GLU A 61 -1.31 -3.62 -16.13
CA GLU A 61 -2.46 -4.37 -16.64
C GLU A 61 -2.15 -5.82 -17.04
N LYS A 62 -1.10 -6.40 -16.46
CA LYS A 62 -0.79 -7.82 -16.67
C LYS A 62 -1.80 -8.73 -15.95
N PRO A 63 -2.05 -9.94 -16.47
CA PRO A 63 -2.96 -10.90 -15.84
C PRO A 63 -2.51 -11.29 -14.42
N ALA A 64 -3.44 -11.73 -13.58
CA ALA A 64 -3.19 -12.14 -12.20
C ALA A 64 -2.08 -13.19 -12.07
N LYS A 65 -1.89 -14.06 -13.08
CA LYS A 65 -0.78 -15.03 -13.16
C LYS A 65 0.61 -14.41 -12.98
N THR A 66 0.78 -13.12 -13.30
CA THR A 66 2.03 -12.39 -13.06
C THR A 66 2.41 -12.34 -11.57
N LEU A 67 1.42 -12.44 -10.68
CA LEU A 67 1.61 -12.48 -9.24
C LEU A 67 2.21 -13.79 -8.75
N ASP A 68 2.31 -14.84 -9.59
CA ASP A 68 3.06 -16.06 -9.27
C ASP A 68 4.52 -15.73 -8.93
N LEU A 69 5.12 -14.72 -9.57
CA LEU A 69 6.46 -14.27 -9.23
C LEU A 69 6.55 -13.81 -7.78
N LEU A 70 5.58 -13.03 -7.31
CA LEU A 70 5.53 -12.57 -5.93
C LEU A 70 5.24 -13.74 -4.98
N ALA A 71 4.29 -14.61 -5.33
CA ALA A 71 3.93 -15.76 -4.52
C ALA A 71 5.11 -16.72 -4.33
N ASN A 72 5.87 -17.02 -5.38
CA ASN A 72 7.05 -17.88 -5.32
C ASN A 72 8.16 -17.26 -4.46
N ASN A 73 8.33 -15.93 -4.48
CA ASN A 73 9.29 -15.25 -3.61
C ASN A 73 8.86 -15.32 -2.14
N LEU A 74 7.56 -15.19 -1.85
CA LEU A 74 7.02 -15.35 -0.50
C LEU A 74 7.16 -16.80 0.01
N GLU A 75 6.97 -17.79 -0.87
CA GLU A 75 7.10 -19.22 -0.54
C GLU A 75 8.53 -19.62 -0.14
N GLN A 76 9.53 -18.92 -0.65
CA GLN A 76 10.94 -19.18 -0.33
C GLN A 76 11.35 -18.65 1.06
N ILE A 77 10.53 -17.80 1.69
CA ILE A 77 10.82 -17.26 3.02
C ILE A 77 10.40 -18.32 4.05
N PRO A 78 11.31 -18.80 4.92
CA PRO A 78 10.95 -19.74 5.98
C PRO A 78 9.86 -19.17 6.89
N ASP A 79 8.88 -19.98 7.29
CA ASP A 79 7.74 -19.56 8.13
C ASP A 79 8.15 -18.81 9.42
N SER A 80 9.30 -19.16 9.99
CA SER A 80 9.85 -18.52 11.20
C SER A 80 10.39 -17.11 10.95
N LEU A 81 10.70 -16.76 9.70
CA LEU A 81 11.27 -15.49 9.27
C LEU A 81 10.26 -14.58 8.56
N VAL A 82 9.10 -15.10 8.17
CA VAL A 82 8.03 -14.28 7.61
C VAL A 82 7.55 -13.27 8.66
N GLU A 83 7.36 -12.02 8.26
CA GLU A 83 6.90 -10.93 9.10
C GLU A 83 5.49 -11.17 9.64
N ASP A 84 5.10 -10.47 10.70
CA ASP A 84 3.81 -10.66 11.36
C ASP A 84 2.64 -10.12 10.54
N ILE A 85 2.90 -9.12 9.71
CA ILE A 85 1.94 -8.44 8.85
C ILE A 85 2.56 -8.28 7.46
N ILE A 86 1.83 -8.67 6.41
CA ILE A 86 2.22 -8.45 5.02
C ILE A 86 1.18 -7.56 4.35
N ILE A 87 1.62 -6.45 3.78
CA ILE A 87 0.78 -5.48 3.07
C ILE A 87 1.23 -5.45 1.61
N ILE A 88 0.31 -5.66 0.68
CA ILE A 88 0.60 -5.63 -0.75
C ILE A 88 -0.33 -4.61 -1.42
N ALA A 89 0.25 -3.62 -2.10
CA ALA A 89 -0.46 -2.61 -2.88
C ALA A 89 -0.17 -2.81 -4.37
N LEU A 90 -1.21 -3.04 -5.16
CA LEU A 90 -1.11 -3.20 -6.61
C LEU A 90 -1.67 -1.97 -7.32
N GLN A 91 -1.00 -1.55 -8.40
CA GLN A 91 -1.46 -0.48 -9.29
C GLN A 91 -1.53 -0.98 -10.74
N GLU A 92 -2.37 -0.32 -11.54
CA GLU A 92 -2.67 -0.72 -12.92
C GLU A 92 -3.14 -2.17 -13.02
N ILE A 93 -4.01 -2.61 -12.12
CA ILE A 93 -4.67 -3.90 -12.30
C ILE A 93 -5.61 -3.82 -13.53
N PRO A 94 -5.77 -4.90 -14.31
CA PRO A 94 -6.58 -4.90 -15.52
C PRO A 94 -8.04 -4.50 -15.21
N PRO A 95 -8.58 -3.45 -15.85
CA PRO A 95 -9.96 -3.02 -15.59
C PRO A 95 -11.00 -3.98 -16.17
N SER A 96 -10.66 -4.72 -17.24
CA SER A 96 -11.56 -5.61 -17.96
C SER A 96 -11.65 -7.02 -17.37
N THR A 97 -10.71 -7.43 -16.52
CA THR A 97 -10.68 -8.77 -15.92
C THR A 97 -11.49 -8.78 -14.62
N LYS A 98 -12.73 -9.27 -14.71
CA LYS A 98 -13.66 -9.33 -13.57
C LYS A 98 -13.12 -10.16 -12.41
N THR A 99 -12.54 -11.33 -12.70
CA THR A 99 -12.01 -12.29 -11.69
C THR A 99 -10.65 -11.90 -11.11
N PHE A 100 -10.06 -10.76 -11.53
CA PHE A 100 -8.69 -10.42 -11.16
C PHE A 100 -8.53 -10.35 -9.63
N HIS A 101 -9.54 -9.86 -8.91
CA HIS A 101 -9.48 -9.74 -7.46
C HIS A 101 -9.33 -11.12 -6.82
N GLU A 102 -10.23 -12.05 -7.15
CA GLU A 102 -10.27 -13.40 -6.58
C GLU A 102 -9.00 -14.17 -6.97
N ASP A 103 -8.58 -14.08 -8.23
CA ASP A 103 -7.39 -14.74 -8.75
C ASP A 103 -6.13 -14.21 -8.04
N ALA A 104 -5.98 -12.89 -7.92
CA ALA A 104 -4.85 -12.27 -7.24
C ALA A 104 -4.78 -12.67 -5.76
N LEU A 105 -5.93 -12.63 -5.06
CA LEU A 105 -6.01 -13.07 -3.67
C LEU A 105 -5.66 -14.56 -3.53
N ALA A 106 -6.20 -15.42 -4.39
CA ALA A 106 -5.95 -16.86 -4.34
C ALA A 106 -4.47 -17.20 -4.54
N ILE A 107 -3.81 -16.55 -5.50
CA ILE A 107 -2.38 -16.71 -5.81
C ILE A 107 -1.53 -16.25 -4.63
N ILE A 108 -1.71 -15.02 -4.17
CA ILE A 108 -0.86 -14.42 -3.12
C ILE A 108 -1.10 -15.05 -1.75
N ALA A 109 -2.35 -15.43 -1.44
CA ALA A 109 -2.66 -16.07 -0.17
C ALA A 109 -2.05 -17.47 -0.08
N LYS A 110 -1.88 -18.20 -1.19
CA LYS A 110 -1.41 -19.59 -1.24
C LYS A 110 -0.13 -19.84 -0.41
N PRO A 111 0.99 -19.14 -0.63
CA PRO A 111 2.21 -19.35 0.16
C PRO A 111 2.05 -18.98 1.64
N LEU A 112 1.07 -18.14 1.99
CA LEU A 112 0.89 -17.61 3.34
C LEU A 112 -0.13 -18.38 4.19
N ARG A 113 -0.89 -19.33 3.62
CA ARG A 113 -2.06 -19.94 4.29
C ARG A 113 -1.72 -20.70 5.58
N GLN A 114 -0.50 -21.18 5.74
CA GLN A 114 -0.10 -21.91 6.94
C GLN A 114 0.06 -20.95 8.12
N THR A 115 0.73 -19.81 7.92
CA THR A 115 1.12 -18.86 8.96
C THR A 115 0.14 -17.69 9.14
N HIS A 116 -0.45 -17.20 8.04
CA HIS A 116 -1.27 -15.99 8.00
C HIS A 116 -2.73 -16.28 7.65
N SER A 117 -3.60 -15.35 8.05
CA SER A 117 -4.94 -15.18 7.50
C SER A 117 -4.99 -13.94 6.62
N THR A 118 -5.86 -13.94 5.61
CA THR A 118 -6.27 -12.72 4.91
C THR A 118 -7.08 -11.86 5.88
N LEU A 119 -6.47 -10.80 6.41
CA LEU A 119 -7.16 -9.85 7.28
C LEU A 119 -8.07 -8.93 6.46
N PHE A 120 -7.60 -8.54 5.27
CA PHE A 120 -8.29 -7.56 4.43
C PHE A 120 -7.91 -7.69 2.97
N SER A 121 -8.90 -7.50 2.10
CA SER A 121 -8.71 -7.29 0.66
C SER A 121 -9.67 -6.21 0.18
N TYR A 122 -9.17 -5.25 -0.58
CA TYR A 122 -10.00 -4.20 -1.15
C TYR A 122 -9.47 -3.73 -2.49
N ARG A 123 -10.37 -3.67 -3.47
CA ARG A 123 -10.12 -3.17 -4.81
C ARG A 123 -10.92 -1.88 -5.01
N ALA A 124 -10.27 -0.88 -5.58
CA ALA A 124 -10.93 0.30 -6.11
C ALA A 124 -10.32 0.64 -7.46
N TRP A 125 -11.13 0.62 -8.51
CA TRP A 125 -10.71 0.91 -9.88
C TRP A 125 -9.51 0.03 -10.33
N SER A 126 -8.40 0.67 -10.68
CA SER A 126 -7.15 0.04 -11.12
C SER A 126 -6.13 -0.18 -9.98
N GLN A 127 -6.60 -0.13 -8.73
CA GLN A 127 -5.77 -0.30 -7.53
C GLN A 127 -6.35 -1.38 -6.61
N MET A 128 -5.49 -2.08 -5.89
CA MET A 128 -5.88 -3.10 -4.93
C MET A 128 -4.92 -3.11 -3.74
N VAL A 129 -5.44 -3.33 -2.54
CA VAL A 129 -4.65 -3.53 -1.32
C VAL A 129 -5.04 -4.85 -0.65
N LEU A 130 -4.02 -5.60 -0.25
CA LEU A 130 -4.14 -6.85 0.49
C LEU A 130 -3.40 -6.70 1.81
N VAL A 131 -4.01 -7.17 2.90
CA VAL A 131 -3.36 -7.25 4.23
C VAL A 131 -3.50 -8.67 4.75
N PHE A 132 -2.36 -9.33 4.94
CA PHE A 132 -2.24 -10.61 5.60
C PHE A 132 -1.64 -10.41 6.98
N MET A 133 -2.10 -11.18 7.97
CA MET A 133 -1.60 -11.11 9.33
C MET A 133 -1.45 -12.52 9.90
N LYS A 134 -0.36 -12.78 10.63
CA LYS A 134 -0.18 -14.07 11.30
C LYS A 134 -1.40 -14.37 12.17
N LYS A 135 -1.86 -15.61 12.11
CA LYS A 135 -3.08 -16.09 12.82
C LYS A 135 -3.06 -15.78 14.31
N ALA A 136 -1.88 -15.75 14.93
CA ALA A 136 -1.71 -15.42 16.34
C ALA A 136 -2.17 -13.99 16.71
N HIS A 137 -2.15 -13.05 15.77
CA HIS A 137 -2.41 -11.64 16.00
C HIS A 137 -3.80 -11.16 15.52
N THR A 138 -4.47 -11.92 14.64
CA THR A 138 -5.73 -11.50 13.98
C THR A 138 -6.83 -11.13 14.97
N ARG A 139 -6.96 -11.89 16.07
CA ARG A 139 -7.92 -11.60 17.14
C ARG A 139 -7.68 -10.28 17.88
N PHE A 140 -6.51 -9.66 17.71
CA PHE A 140 -6.17 -8.37 18.31
C PHE A 140 -6.30 -7.21 17.31
N ALA A 141 -6.78 -7.46 16.09
CA ALA A 141 -7.05 -6.43 15.09
C ALA A 141 -8.55 -6.14 14.98
N THR A 142 -8.92 -4.88 14.77
CA THR A 142 -10.30 -4.52 14.40
C THR A 142 -10.57 -4.85 12.94
N GLU A 143 -11.84 -4.95 12.57
CA GLU A 143 -12.21 -4.94 11.17
C GLU A 143 -11.69 -3.67 10.49
N PRO A 144 -11.00 -3.79 9.34
CA PRO A 144 -10.51 -2.62 8.64
C PRO A 144 -11.61 -1.83 7.92
N MET A 145 -11.50 -0.51 7.99
CA MET A 145 -12.32 0.41 7.20
C MET A 145 -11.49 0.90 6.02
N ALA A 146 -12.05 0.88 4.81
CA ALA A 146 -11.37 1.39 3.64
C ALA A 146 -12.18 2.44 2.88
N LYS A 147 -11.48 3.34 2.22
CA LYS A 147 -12.03 4.40 1.40
C LYS A 147 -11.09 4.68 0.23
N PHE A 148 -11.65 4.87 -0.96
CA PHE A 148 -10.90 5.40 -2.09
C PHE A 148 -11.01 6.93 -2.16
N VAL A 149 -9.90 7.61 -2.44
CA VAL A 149 -9.82 9.04 -2.69
C VAL A 149 -9.19 9.27 -4.06
N PRO A 150 -9.90 9.88 -5.02
CA PRO A 150 -9.33 10.19 -6.33
C PRO A 150 -8.33 11.35 -6.24
N ALA A 151 -7.18 11.22 -6.91
CA ALA A 151 -6.13 12.24 -6.94
C ALA A 151 -6.56 13.49 -7.74
N THR A 152 -7.23 13.31 -8.89
CA THR A 152 -7.76 14.39 -9.71
C THR A 152 -9.29 14.38 -9.74
N THR A 153 -9.91 15.40 -10.33
CA THR A 153 -11.37 15.38 -10.60
C THR A 153 -11.67 14.25 -11.58
N LEU A 154 -12.69 13.44 -11.28
CA LEU A 154 -13.06 12.27 -12.07
C LEU A 154 -13.63 12.71 -13.42
N ALA A 155 -12.79 12.75 -14.46
CA ALA A 155 -13.22 13.05 -15.83
C ALA A 155 -13.47 11.78 -16.66
N LYS A 156 -12.82 10.66 -16.33
CA LYS A 156 -12.99 9.36 -17.02
C LYS A 156 -12.90 8.19 -16.03
N PRO A 157 -13.82 7.21 -16.06
CA PRO A 157 -13.88 6.08 -15.13
C PRO A 157 -12.82 4.98 -15.37
N VAL A 158 -11.78 5.23 -16.18
CA VAL A 158 -10.77 4.22 -16.55
C VAL A 158 -9.39 4.77 -16.23
N ARG A 159 -8.55 3.98 -15.53
CA ARG A 159 -7.19 4.36 -15.04
C ARG A 159 -7.19 5.53 -14.05
N THR A 160 -8.08 5.48 -13.06
CA THR A 160 -8.13 6.51 -12.01
C THR A 160 -6.84 6.54 -11.19
N LYS A 161 -6.34 7.75 -10.97
CA LYS A 161 -5.28 8.05 -10.01
C LYS A 161 -5.93 8.35 -8.66
N GLY A 162 -5.27 7.97 -7.58
CA GLY A 162 -5.83 8.12 -6.24
C GLY A 162 -5.16 7.25 -5.21
N ALA A 163 -5.81 7.12 -4.06
CA ALA A 163 -5.35 6.29 -2.97
C ALA A 163 -6.49 5.50 -2.35
N ILE A 164 -6.24 4.23 -2.08
CA ILE A 164 -7.01 3.45 -1.13
C ILE A 164 -6.40 3.73 0.24
N GLY A 165 -7.16 4.35 1.14
CA GLY A 165 -6.81 4.40 2.55
C GLY A 165 -7.51 3.28 3.31
N VAL A 166 -6.78 2.62 4.21
CA VAL A 166 -7.29 1.60 5.12
C VAL A 166 -6.96 2.04 6.54
N CYS A 167 -7.95 2.09 7.41
CA CYS A 167 -7.78 2.39 8.83
C CYS A 167 -8.25 1.21 9.66
N LEU A 168 -7.38 0.78 10.57
CA LEU A 168 -7.64 -0.32 11.50
C LEU A 168 -6.85 -0.08 12.79
N ARG A 169 -7.29 -0.72 13.86
CA ARG A 169 -6.54 -0.77 15.11
C ARG A 169 -5.93 -2.17 15.25
N ILE A 170 -4.62 -2.23 15.40
CA ILE A 170 -3.86 -3.45 15.62
C ILE A 170 -3.39 -3.42 17.06
N TYR A 171 -3.82 -4.38 17.86
CA TYR A 171 -3.80 -4.29 19.32
C TYR A 171 -4.43 -2.97 19.77
N GLN A 172 -3.68 -2.06 20.39
CA GLN A 172 -4.16 -0.74 20.86
C GLN A 172 -3.59 0.43 20.05
N ARG A 173 -3.05 0.16 18.85
CA ARG A 173 -2.38 1.15 18.01
C ARG A 173 -3.16 1.35 16.72
N TRP A 174 -3.57 2.60 16.47
CA TRP A 174 -4.21 3.01 15.23
C TRP A 174 -3.19 2.98 14.10
N THR A 175 -3.50 2.21 13.06
CA THR A 175 -2.67 2.07 11.86
C THR A 175 -3.48 2.53 10.66
N VAL A 176 -2.88 3.38 9.84
CA VAL A 176 -3.43 3.80 8.55
C VAL A 176 -2.49 3.34 7.45
N ILE A 177 -3.03 2.63 6.46
CA ILE A 177 -2.30 2.19 5.26
C ILE A 177 -2.86 2.98 4.08
N ILE A 178 -1.98 3.58 3.28
CA ILE A 178 -2.34 4.41 2.13
C ILE A 178 -1.68 3.81 0.89
N ALA A 179 -2.44 3.03 0.13
CA ALA A 179 -2.03 2.41 -1.11
C ALA A 179 -2.40 3.30 -2.30
N CYS A 180 -1.43 3.95 -2.94
CA CYS A 180 -1.73 4.98 -3.95
C CYS A 180 -1.16 4.72 -5.36
N HIS A 181 -1.71 5.48 -6.29
CA HIS A 181 -1.21 5.66 -7.66
C HIS A 181 -1.40 7.13 -8.01
N LEU A 182 -0.34 7.93 -7.87
CA LEU A 182 -0.39 9.38 -8.14
C LEU A 182 -0.28 9.67 -9.64
N SER A 183 -0.56 10.92 -10.02
CA SER A 183 -0.52 11.33 -11.42
C SER A 183 0.89 11.29 -12.02
N HIS A 184 0.98 10.88 -13.29
CA HIS A 184 2.21 10.92 -14.09
C HIS A 184 2.48 12.33 -14.68
N ALA A 185 1.92 13.37 -14.08
CA ALA A 185 1.95 14.76 -14.54
C ALA A 185 3.20 15.50 -14.01
N THR A 186 3.10 16.79 -13.74
CA THR A 186 4.20 17.57 -13.17
C THR A 186 4.40 17.27 -11.68
N VAL A 187 5.57 17.62 -11.13
CA VAL A 187 5.84 17.56 -9.68
C VAL A 187 4.79 18.31 -8.88
N LEU A 188 4.41 19.51 -9.35
CA LEU A 188 3.39 20.33 -8.71
C LEU A 188 2.04 19.60 -8.64
N GLN A 189 1.65 18.92 -9.71
CA GLN A 189 0.41 18.14 -9.70
C GLN A 189 0.49 16.96 -8.72
N ARG A 190 1.63 16.26 -8.62
CA ARG A 190 1.81 15.19 -7.62
C ARG A 190 1.76 15.71 -6.18
N ILE A 191 2.33 16.88 -5.92
CA ILE A 191 2.21 17.58 -4.62
C ILE A 191 0.74 17.89 -4.32
N GLN A 192 -0.01 18.39 -5.31
CA GLN A 192 -1.44 18.65 -5.15
C GLN A 192 -2.25 17.36 -4.91
N ASP A 193 -1.92 16.27 -5.59
CA ASP A 193 -2.52 14.95 -5.39
C ASP A 193 -2.31 14.48 -3.94
N TYR A 194 -1.08 14.60 -3.41
CA TYR A 194 -0.76 14.33 -2.00
C TYR A 194 -1.64 15.14 -1.05
N HIS A 195 -1.64 16.48 -1.19
CA HIS A 195 -2.42 17.37 -0.32
C HIS A 195 -3.92 17.12 -0.40
N LYS A 196 -4.43 16.71 -1.56
CA LYS A 196 -5.83 16.31 -1.71
C LYS A 196 -6.11 15.02 -0.95
N ILE A 197 -5.26 14.01 -1.07
CA ILE A 197 -5.42 12.74 -0.35
C ILE A 197 -5.38 12.99 1.16
N MET A 198 -4.40 13.73 1.67
CA MET A 198 -4.28 14.08 3.09
C MET A 198 -5.54 14.78 3.64
N ARG A 199 -6.10 15.73 2.88
CA ARG A 199 -7.31 16.46 3.29
C ARG A 199 -8.59 15.63 3.19
N SER A 200 -8.68 14.69 2.25
CA SER A 200 -9.93 13.99 1.93
C SER A 200 -10.05 12.60 2.57
N LEU A 201 -8.91 11.99 2.93
CA LEU A 201 -8.87 10.68 3.56
C LEU A 201 -9.15 10.83 5.06
N LYS A 202 -10.42 10.73 5.41
CA LYS A 202 -10.93 10.91 6.78
C LYS A 202 -11.65 9.65 7.23
N PHE A 203 -11.40 9.25 8.48
CA PHE A 203 -12.05 8.11 9.13
C PHE A 203 -12.79 8.61 10.38
N PRO A 204 -14.13 8.58 10.41
CA PRO A 204 -14.91 9.06 11.56
C PRO A 204 -14.49 8.44 12.89
N THR A 205 -14.18 7.14 12.87
CA THR A 205 -13.69 6.42 14.05
C THR A 205 -12.40 7.00 14.60
N LEU A 206 -11.44 7.38 13.75
CA LEU A 206 -10.21 7.99 14.23
C LEU A 206 -10.50 9.28 15.00
N CYS A 207 -11.43 10.10 14.51
CA CYS A 207 -11.89 11.32 15.17
C CYS A 207 -12.50 11.05 16.54
N SER A 208 -13.36 10.03 16.67
CA SER A 208 -13.95 9.66 17.96
C SER A 208 -12.93 9.26 19.02
N PHE A 209 -11.76 8.74 18.63
CA PHE A 209 -10.72 8.27 19.56
C PHE A 209 -9.55 9.23 19.76
N LYS A 210 -9.16 9.98 18.73
CA LYS A 210 -8.02 10.91 18.77
C LYS A 210 -8.45 12.37 18.85
N GLY A 211 -9.75 12.67 18.78
CA GLY A 211 -10.30 14.03 18.76
C GLY A 211 -10.10 14.76 17.44
N THR A 212 -9.59 14.08 16.40
CA THR A 212 -9.33 14.64 15.07
C THR A 212 -9.40 13.55 14.01
N ASP A 213 -9.88 13.92 12.82
CA ASP A 213 -9.95 13.04 11.65
C ASP A 213 -8.66 13.08 10.81
N ASP A 214 -7.65 13.84 11.24
CA ASP A 214 -6.33 13.83 10.64
C ASP A 214 -5.63 12.48 10.85
N ILE A 215 -5.36 11.81 9.74
CA ILE A 215 -4.70 10.50 9.70
C ILE A 215 -3.31 10.52 10.35
N LEU A 216 -2.62 11.66 10.40
CA LEU A 216 -1.31 11.79 11.04
C LEU A 216 -1.35 11.64 12.57
N HIS A 217 -2.54 11.72 13.18
CA HIS A 217 -2.71 11.42 14.61
C HIS A 217 -2.83 9.92 14.91
N SER A 218 -2.78 9.08 13.88
CA SER A 218 -2.65 7.63 14.03
C SER A 218 -1.29 7.28 14.62
N ASP A 219 -1.20 6.12 15.28
CA ASP A 219 0.05 5.66 15.88
C ASP A 219 1.07 5.22 14.81
N CYS A 220 0.60 4.77 13.65
CA CYS A 220 1.40 4.41 12.49
C CYS A 220 0.64 4.78 11.20
N VAL A 221 1.33 5.41 10.26
CA VAL A 221 0.85 5.69 8.90
C VAL A 221 1.86 5.13 7.91
N LEU A 222 1.44 4.12 7.14
CA LEU A 222 2.22 3.51 6.07
C LEU A 222 1.69 4.05 4.73
N TRP A 223 2.52 4.77 3.99
CA TRP A 223 2.20 5.22 2.64
C TRP A 223 3.01 4.40 1.65
N LEU A 224 2.35 3.73 0.72
CA LEU A 224 3.01 2.90 -0.29
C LEU A 224 2.31 2.98 -1.64
N GLY A 225 3.06 2.94 -2.73
CA GLY A 225 2.44 2.99 -4.05
C GLY A 225 3.36 3.46 -5.15
N ASP A 226 2.77 3.62 -6.34
CA ASP A 226 3.37 4.35 -7.45
C ASP A 226 3.13 5.84 -7.26
N LEU A 227 4.10 6.52 -6.63
CA LEU A 227 4.07 7.96 -6.42
C LEU A 227 4.38 8.76 -7.68
N ASN A 228 4.91 8.11 -8.73
CA ASN A 228 5.23 8.72 -10.01
C ASN A 228 6.25 9.90 -9.97
N PHE A 229 6.92 10.15 -8.85
CA PHE A 229 8.07 11.06 -8.79
C PHE A 229 9.24 10.51 -9.59
N ARG A 230 9.97 11.41 -10.24
CA ARG A 230 10.99 11.12 -11.24
C ARG A 230 12.36 11.62 -10.79
N ILE A 231 13.39 11.09 -11.42
CA ILE A 231 14.69 11.77 -11.41
C ILE A 231 14.62 12.92 -12.42
N THR A 232 15.08 14.10 -12.01
CA THR A 232 15.07 15.30 -12.83
C THR A 232 16.07 15.25 -13.98
N GLU A 233 15.78 16.00 -15.06
CA GLU A 233 16.59 16.00 -16.29
C GLU A 233 17.99 16.63 -16.12
N ASP A 234 18.20 17.42 -15.08
CA ASP A 234 19.50 18.00 -14.72
C ASP A 234 20.49 16.99 -14.11
N SER A 235 20.04 15.75 -13.89
CA SER A 235 20.89 14.68 -13.42
C SER A 235 21.98 14.35 -14.45
N LYS A 236 23.24 14.43 -14.02
CA LYS A 236 24.44 14.22 -14.86
C LYS A 236 24.84 12.75 -14.99
N VAL A 237 24.00 11.82 -14.53
CA VAL A 237 24.33 10.40 -14.42
C VAL A 237 24.14 9.71 -15.78
N ASN A 238 25.06 8.80 -16.12
CA ASN A 238 24.95 7.99 -17.34
C ASN A 238 24.02 6.80 -17.10
N TRP A 239 22.77 6.94 -17.52
CA TRP A 239 21.70 5.98 -17.28
C TRP A 239 21.84 4.62 -17.95
N LYS A 240 22.68 4.48 -18.98
CA LYS A 240 22.88 3.19 -19.65
C LYS A 240 23.96 2.34 -19.00
N ALA A 241 25.06 2.96 -18.55
CA ALA A 241 26.23 2.25 -18.06
C ALA A 241 26.26 2.10 -16.54
N GLN A 242 25.77 3.09 -15.78
CA GLN A 242 25.96 3.16 -14.32
C GLN A 242 24.83 2.52 -13.51
N LEU A 243 23.74 2.09 -14.15
CA LEU A 243 22.51 1.69 -13.44
C LEU A 243 22.13 0.21 -13.55
N GLN A 244 22.86 -0.60 -14.32
CA GLN A 244 22.61 -2.05 -14.30
C GLN A 244 22.99 -2.66 -12.94
N GLN A 245 24.06 -2.17 -12.30
CA GLN A 245 24.44 -2.47 -10.92
C GLN A 245 25.08 -1.23 -10.27
N PRO A 246 24.28 -0.24 -9.84
CA PRO A 246 24.82 0.99 -9.26
C PRO A 246 25.44 0.72 -7.90
N SER A 247 26.58 1.35 -7.62
CA SER A 247 27.14 1.40 -6.27
C SER A 247 26.26 2.27 -5.36
N LEU A 248 26.43 2.16 -4.04
CA LEU A 248 25.76 3.07 -3.10
C LEU A 248 26.10 4.55 -3.35
N HIS A 249 27.31 4.83 -3.86
CA HIS A 249 27.70 6.18 -4.24
C HIS A 249 26.93 6.69 -5.46
N ASP A 250 26.74 5.83 -6.48
CA ASP A 250 25.95 6.16 -7.66
C ASP A 250 24.50 6.43 -7.27
N ILE A 251 23.91 5.57 -6.40
CA ILE A 251 22.56 5.76 -5.90
C ILE A 251 22.43 7.10 -5.16
N GLU A 252 23.34 7.42 -4.24
CA GLU A 252 23.27 8.70 -3.51
C GLU A 252 23.43 9.91 -4.44
N SER A 253 24.26 9.82 -5.47
CA SER A 253 24.38 10.86 -6.50
C SER A 253 23.07 11.08 -7.25
N ILE A 254 22.39 9.99 -7.63
CA ILE A 254 21.09 10.03 -8.30
C ILE A 254 20.02 10.62 -7.41
N MET A 255 20.01 10.24 -6.13
CA MET A 255 19.01 10.69 -5.16
C MET A 255 19.04 12.21 -4.94
N ARG A 256 20.14 12.90 -5.26
CA ARG A 256 20.18 14.39 -5.24
C ARG A 256 19.26 15.03 -6.27
N SER A 257 18.91 14.29 -7.32
CA SER A 257 17.98 14.68 -8.39
C SER A 257 16.62 13.97 -8.27
N ASP A 258 16.35 13.26 -7.17
CA ASP A 258 15.06 12.60 -6.93
C ASP A 258 14.02 13.62 -6.47
N GLU A 259 12.96 13.80 -7.27
CA GLU A 259 11.91 14.77 -6.97
C GLU A 259 11.26 14.55 -5.59
N LEU A 260 11.03 13.28 -5.18
CA LEU A 260 10.43 12.99 -3.88
C LEU A 260 11.35 13.40 -2.73
N ARG A 261 12.65 13.10 -2.83
CA ARG A 261 13.63 13.55 -1.82
C ARG A 261 13.68 15.07 -1.75
N ILE A 262 13.79 15.75 -2.89
CA ILE A 262 13.84 17.21 -2.96
C ILE A 262 12.59 17.86 -2.35
N ILE A 263 11.39 17.38 -2.68
CA ILE A 263 10.14 17.98 -2.18
C ILE A 263 9.89 17.66 -0.70
N ARG A 264 10.41 16.54 -0.18
CA ARG A 264 10.42 16.22 1.25
C ARG A 264 11.37 17.11 2.03
N GLU A 265 12.60 17.29 1.54
CA GLU A 265 13.61 18.17 2.14
C GLU A 265 13.17 19.65 2.13
N LYS A 266 12.38 20.06 1.13
CA LYS A 266 11.76 21.39 1.05
C LYS A 266 10.43 21.49 1.80
N GLU A 267 10.00 20.42 2.48
CA GLU A 267 8.75 20.35 3.25
C GLU A 267 7.48 20.68 2.43
N LEU A 268 7.50 20.42 1.12
CA LEU A 268 6.37 20.73 0.23
C LEU A 268 5.29 19.64 0.24
N ALA A 269 5.69 18.40 0.49
CA ALA A 269 4.82 17.24 0.71
C ALA A 269 5.63 16.12 1.37
N PHE A 270 4.95 15.19 2.05
CA PHE A 270 5.56 14.06 2.77
C PHE A 270 6.60 14.47 3.84
N ALA A 271 6.52 15.69 4.38
CA ALA A 271 7.45 16.20 5.39
C ALA A 271 7.36 15.41 6.71
N GLU A 272 6.17 14.92 7.01
CA GLU A 272 5.84 14.16 8.23
C GLU A 272 6.24 12.67 8.12
N PHE A 273 6.75 12.26 6.96
CA PHE A 273 7.11 10.88 6.66
C PHE A 273 8.62 10.72 6.56
N THR A 274 9.09 9.56 7.01
CA THR A 274 10.46 9.07 6.83
C THR A 274 10.48 8.01 5.74
N GLU A 275 11.61 7.83 5.05
CA GLU A 275 11.78 6.78 4.05
C GLU A 275 13.13 6.11 4.30
N ALA A 276 13.17 4.78 4.19
CA ALA A 276 14.41 4.04 4.34
C ALA A 276 15.40 4.42 3.22
N PRO A 277 16.73 4.35 3.47
CA PRO A 277 17.71 4.56 2.42
C PRO A 277 17.47 3.63 1.23
N ILE A 278 17.44 4.21 0.03
CA ILE A 278 17.33 3.43 -1.21
C ILE A 278 18.70 2.82 -1.51
N VAL A 279 18.73 1.50 -1.68
CA VAL A 279 19.95 0.70 -1.90
C VAL A 279 19.81 -0.24 -3.10
N PHE A 280 18.85 0.04 -3.98
CA PHE A 280 18.54 -0.73 -5.19
C PHE A 280 18.45 0.20 -6.39
N ALA A 281 18.51 -0.35 -7.61
CA ALA A 281 18.44 0.43 -8.84
C ALA A 281 17.01 0.97 -9.13
N PRO A 282 16.85 2.03 -9.93
CA PRO A 282 15.52 2.58 -10.26
C PRO A 282 14.53 1.55 -10.79
N THR A 283 13.26 1.67 -10.38
CA THR A 283 12.22 0.65 -10.65
C THR A 283 11.39 0.93 -11.90
N HIS A 284 11.69 1.99 -12.65
CA HIS A 284 10.93 2.40 -13.82
C HIS A 284 11.84 3.20 -14.77
N LYS A 285 11.72 3.14 -16.10
CA LYS A 285 10.85 2.30 -16.92
C LYS A 285 11.67 1.23 -17.62
N PHE A 286 11.23 -0.02 -17.53
CA PHE A 286 11.85 -1.14 -18.24
C PHE A 286 11.20 -1.38 -19.61
N GLU A 287 11.96 -1.92 -20.55
CA GLU A 287 11.43 -2.50 -21.77
C GLU A 287 10.68 -3.79 -21.43
N LEU A 288 9.48 -3.96 -22.01
CA LEU A 288 8.61 -5.08 -21.66
C LEU A 288 9.28 -6.43 -21.95
N GLY A 289 9.33 -7.29 -20.93
CA GLY A 289 9.92 -8.63 -21.05
C GLY A 289 11.44 -8.67 -20.83
N THR A 290 12.06 -7.55 -20.46
CA THR A 290 13.50 -7.46 -20.16
C THR A 290 13.72 -6.78 -18.80
N ASN A 291 14.96 -6.79 -18.32
CA ASN A 291 15.41 -5.95 -17.21
C ASN A 291 16.19 -4.70 -17.70
N ASP A 292 16.09 -4.39 -18.99
CA ASP A 292 16.75 -3.24 -19.59
C ASP A 292 15.86 -1.99 -19.48
N TYR A 293 16.49 -0.84 -19.21
CA TYR A 293 15.77 0.42 -19.17
C TYR A 293 15.41 0.89 -20.58
N VAL A 294 14.21 1.46 -20.72
CA VAL A 294 13.74 2.05 -21.98
C VAL A 294 14.74 3.12 -22.45
N PRO A 295 15.28 3.01 -23.68
CA PRO A 295 16.18 4.01 -24.22
C PRO A 295 15.55 5.41 -24.23
N ASN A 296 16.38 6.44 -24.00
CA ASN A 296 15.96 7.85 -23.99
C ASN A 296 14.91 8.19 -22.92
N ARG A 297 14.78 7.36 -21.88
CA ARG A 297 13.99 7.65 -20.68
C ARG A 297 14.92 7.62 -19.48
N ILE A 298 14.77 8.59 -18.59
CA ILE A 298 15.50 8.63 -17.33
C ILE A 298 14.90 7.58 -16.39
N PRO A 299 15.66 6.57 -15.93
CA PRO A 299 15.19 5.64 -14.92
C PRO A 299 14.87 6.37 -13.62
N SER A 300 13.79 5.98 -12.93
CA SER A 300 13.24 6.68 -11.78
C SER A 300 12.69 5.73 -10.72
N TYR A 301 12.73 6.18 -9.46
CA TYR A 301 12.11 5.52 -8.32
C TYR A 301 10.66 5.98 -8.18
N THR A 302 9.78 5.45 -9.03
CA THR A 302 8.36 5.83 -9.01
C THR A 302 7.57 5.12 -7.90
N VAL A 303 8.03 3.93 -7.48
CA VAL A 303 7.38 3.09 -6.47
C VAL A 303 8.10 3.25 -5.13
N ARG A 304 7.38 3.68 -4.09
CA ARG A 304 7.98 4.19 -2.83
C ARG A 304 7.20 3.77 -1.60
N LEU A 305 7.83 3.87 -0.41
CA LEU A 305 7.24 3.52 0.88
C LEU A 305 7.64 4.50 2.01
N PRO A 306 7.08 5.73 2.05
CA PRO A 306 7.23 6.60 3.20
C PRO A 306 6.38 6.13 4.41
N MET A 307 6.90 6.27 5.63
CA MET A 307 6.22 5.91 6.88
C MET A 307 6.31 7.03 7.91
N SER A 308 5.22 7.24 8.65
CA SER A 308 5.17 8.08 9.84
C SER A 308 4.74 7.24 11.05
N THR A 309 5.38 7.45 12.20
CA THR A 309 5.02 6.78 13.46
C THR A 309 4.98 7.81 14.56
N SER A 310 3.97 7.73 15.45
CA SER A 310 3.99 8.54 16.67
C SER A 310 5.25 8.17 17.47
N LYS A 311 5.95 9.18 17.99
CA LYS A 311 6.98 8.97 19.01
C LYS A 311 6.36 8.37 20.29
#